data_AF-A0A6B8M9E1-F1
#
_entry.id   AF-A0A6B8M9E1-F1
#
_cell.length_a   1.000
_cell.length_b   1.000
_cell.length_c   1.000
_cell.angle_alpha   90.00
_cell.angle_beta   90.00
_cell.angle_gamma   90.00
#
_symmetry.space_group_name_H-M   'P 1'
#
loop_
_entity.id
_entity.type
_entity.pdbx_description
1 polymer ?
#
loop_
_entity_poly.entity_id
_entity_poly.type
_entity_poly.pdbx_seq_one_letter_code
_entity_poly.pdbx_strand_id
1 'polypeptide(L)' 'MAKSDSDPMMRFNNLVKGAFVLALLLMAYNLWSFFNSSRYQALCNASYWEMNKTQLDSCLDAKRELDK' A
#
# COMPACT_ATOMS: atom_id res chain seq x y z
N MET A 1 -26.18 -3.93 -39.95
CA MET A 1 -25.55 -2.76 -39.30
C MET A 1 -25.58 -3.00 -37.79
N ALA A 2 -24.47 -3.45 -37.20
CA ALA A 2 -24.43 -3.74 -35.76
C ALA A 2 -24.18 -2.43 -35.00
N LYS A 3 -25.26 -1.79 -34.54
CA LYS A 3 -25.14 -0.68 -33.60
C LYS A 3 -24.89 -1.29 -32.23
N SER A 4 -23.63 -1.35 -31.84
CA SER A 4 -23.22 -1.68 -30.47
C SER A 4 -23.62 -0.51 -29.57
N ASP A 5 -24.91 -0.43 -29.23
CA ASP A 5 -25.38 0.36 -28.11
C ASP A 5 -24.87 -0.36 -26.86
N SER A 6 -23.65 -0.04 -26.43
CA SER A 6 -23.21 -0.42 -25.08
C SER A 6 -24.16 0.27 -24.10
N ASP A 7 -25.05 -0.52 -23.48
CA ASP A 7 -26.04 -0.01 -22.54
C ASP A 7 -25.41 0.95 -21.52
N PRO A 8 -26.02 2.12 -21.25
CA PRO A 8 -25.48 3.10 -20.29
C PRO A 8 -25.24 2.46 -18.91
N MET A 9 -26.03 1.44 -18.58
CA MET A 9 -25.91 0.62 -17.39
C MET A 9 -24.60 -0.20 -17.36
N MET A 10 -24.17 -0.73 -18.49
CA MET A 10 -22.91 -1.49 -18.63
C MET A 10 -21.69 -0.58 -18.44
N ARG A 11 -21.75 0.66 -18.98
CA ARG A 11 -20.72 1.68 -18.78
C ARG A 11 -20.59 2.10 -17.32
N PHE A 12 -21.72 2.34 -16.65
CA PHE A 12 -21.74 2.68 -15.22
C PHE A 12 -21.15 1.56 -14.35
N ASN A 13 -21.55 0.31 -14.60
CA ASN A 13 -21.02 -0.85 -13.85
C ASN A 13 -19.49 -0.97 -14.00
N ASN A 14 -18.96 -0.77 -15.20
CA ASN A 14 -17.52 -0.80 -15.45
C ASN A 14 -16.79 0.34 -14.72
N LEU A 15 -17.39 1.53 -14.66
CA LEU A 15 -16.85 2.68 -13.93
C LEU A 15 -16.81 2.42 -12.42
N VAL A 16 -17.89 1.87 -11.85
CA VAL A 16 -17.95 1.51 -10.43
C VAL A 16 -16.95 0.41 -10.09
N LYS A 17 -16.82 -0.61 -10.94
CA LYS A 17 -15.80 -1.66 -10.77
C LYS A 17 -14.39 -1.07 -10.78
N GLY A 18 -14.10 -0.16 -11.72
CA GLY A 18 -12.81 0.53 -11.76
C GLY A 18 -12.53 1.33 -10.49
N ALA A 19 -13.51 2.11 -10.02
CA ALA A 19 -13.40 2.88 -8.78
C ALA A 19 -13.21 1.97 -7.55
N PHE A 20 -13.91 0.83 -7.51
CA PHE A 20 -13.77 -0.15 -6.43
C PHE A 20 -12.38 -0.78 -6.37
N VAL A 21 -11.82 -1.17 -7.53
CA VAL A 21 -10.45 -1.69 -7.61
C VAL A 21 -9.43 -0.63 -7.14
N LEU A 22 -9.59 0.62 -7.57
CA LEU A 22 -8.76 1.74 -7.12
C LEU A 22 -8.85 1.95 -5.60
N ALA A 23 -10.06 1.89 -5.03
CA ALA A 23 -10.26 2.01 -3.60
C ALA A 23 -9.58 0.88 -2.82
N LEU A 24 -9.67 -0.36 -3.32
CA LEU A 24 -8.97 -1.50 -2.70
C LEU A 24 -7.46 -1.34 -2.74
N LEU A 25 -6.89 -0.89 -3.86
CA LEU A 25 -5.45 -0.65 -3.98
C LEU A 25 -4.98 0.44 -3.02
N LEU A 26 -5.73 1.55 -2.93
CA LEU A 26 -5.43 2.63 -1.99
C LEU A 26 -5.53 2.17 -0.54
N MET A 27 -6.55 1.38 -0.20
CA MET A 27 -6.72 0.86 1.15
C MET A 27 -5.59 -0.12 1.50
N ALA A 28 -5.25 -1.04 0.60
CA ALA A 28 -4.14 -1.98 0.79
C ALA A 28 -2.80 -1.24 0.94
N TYR A 29 -2.56 -0.20 0.14
CA TYR A 29 -1.36 0.63 0.25
C TYR A 29 -1.28 1.37 1.58
N ASN A 30 -2.38 1.98 2.02
CA ASN A 30 -2.43 2.65 3.33
C ASN A 30 -2.20 1.67 4.48
N LEU A 31 -2.81 0.49 4.42
CA LEU A 31 -2.65 -0.54 5.44
C LEU A 31 -1.20 -1.03 5.49
N TRP A 32 -0.62 -1.34 4.33
CA TRP A 32 0.79 -1.72 4.21
C TRP A 32 1.72 -0.64 4.75
N SER A 33 1.52 0.61 4.35
CA SER A 33 2.30 1.77 4.80
C SER A 33 2.23 1.93 6.32
N PHE A 34 1.03 1.81 6.90
CA PHE A 34 0.83 1.89 8.34
C PHE A 34 1.56 0.77 9.09
N PHE A 35 1.42 -0.48 8.65
CA PHE A 35 2.10 -1.62 9.28
C PHE A 35 3.62 -1.56 9.15
N ASN A 36 4.14 -1.18 7.98
CA ASN A 36 5.57 -0.98 7.82
C ASN A 36 6.05 0.13 8.75
N SER A 37 5.42 1.31 8.70
CA SER A 37 5.81 2.42 9.56
C SER A 37 5.73 2.07 11.04
N SER A 38 4.70 1.35 11.49
CA SER A 38 4.57 0.89 12.89
C SER A 38 5.70 -0.05 13.30
N ARG A 39 6.06 -1.01 12.43
CA ARG A 39 7.20 -1.91 12.67
C ARG A 39 8.51 -1.13 12.81
N TYR A 40 8.78 -0.19 11.90
CA TYR A 40 9.99 0.61 11.94
C TYR A 40 9.99 1.61 13.10
N GLN A 41 8.83 2.11 13.50
CA GLN A 41 8.69 2.95 14.69
C GLN A 41 8.92 2.15 15.98
N ALA A 42 8.45 0.90 16.06
CA ALA A 42 8.71 0.04 17.21
C ALA A 42 10.19 -0.37 17.33
N LEU A 43 10.90 -0.48 16.21
CA LEU A 43 12.29 -0.93 16.17
C LEU A 43 13.31 0.21 16.24
N CYS A 44 13.02 1.31 15.56
CA CYS A 44 13.97 2.40 15.29
C CYS A 44 13.44 3.75 15.78
N ASN A 45 12.25 3.80 16.37
CA ASN A 45 11.53 5.03 16.76
C ASN A 45 11.39 6.06 15.63
N ALA A 46 11.34 5.60 14.38
CA ALA A 46 11.30 6.44 13.20
C ALA A 46 10.35 5.88 12.13
N SER A 47 9.79 6.76 11.30
CA SER A 47 8.90 6.38 10.19
C SER A 47 9.70 5.76 9.04
N TYR A 48 9.16 4.69 8.43
CA TYR A 48 9.75 4.04 7.24
C TYR A 48 10.03 5.04 6.10
N TRP A 49 9.15 6.02 5.93
CA TRP A 49 9.25 7.02 4.86
C TRP A 49 10.25 8.13 5.14
N GLU A 50 10.65 8.31 6.40
CA GLU A 50 11.59 9.36 6.82
C GLU A 50 13.02 8.83 6.93
N MET A 51 13.20 7.51 6.98
CA MET A 51 14.52 6.89 7.09
C MET A 51 15.21 6.72 5.74
N ASN A 52 16.47 7.12 5.69
CA ASN A 52 17.35 6.81 4.57
C ASN A 52 17.72 5.30 4.60
N LYS A 53 18.01 4.68 3.45
CA LYS A 53 18.30 3.23 3.36
C LYS A 53 19.37 2.76 4.34
N THR A 54 20.41 3.57 4.56
CA THR A 54 21.50 3.26 5.50
C THR A 54 21.04 3.21 6.96
N GLN A 55 20.09 4.08 7.35
CA GLN A 55 19.49 4.06 8.69
C GLN A 55 18.58 2.84 8.85
N LEU A 56 17.85 2.49 7.79
CA LEU A 56 16.99 1.32 7.76
C LEU A 56 17.77 0.01 7.96
N ASP A 57 18.88 -0.16 7.23
CA ASP A 57 19.76 -1.34 7.35
C ASP A 57 20.41 -1.42 8.73
N SER A 58 20.92 -0.30 9.26
CA SER A 58 21.53 -0.30 10.61
C SER A 58 20.55 -0.72 11.71
N CYS A 59 19.27 -0.35 11.58
CA CYS A 59 18.25 -0.75 12.53
C CYS A 59 17.79 -2.21 12.36
N LEU A 60 17.76 -2.71 11.12
CA LEU A 60 17.50 -4.13 10.85
C LEU A 60 18.63 -5.02 11.37
N ASP A 61 19.88 -4.57 11.29
CA ASP A 61 21.03 -5.27 11.87
C ASP A 61 20.99 -5.28 13.40
N ALA A 62 20.64 -4.17 14.06
CA ALA A 62 20.43 -4.13 15.50
C ALA A 62 19.35 -5.13 15.96
N LYS A 63 18.28 -5.30 15.17
CA LYS A 63 17.25 -6.31 15.43
C LYS A 63 17.77 -7.74 15.28
N ARG A 64 18.64 -8.01 14.29
CA ARG A 64 19.29 -9.32 14.10
C ARG A 64 20.21 -9.71 15.25
N GLU A 65 20.79 -8.73 15.94
CA GLU A 65 21.59 -8.97 17.15
C GLU A 65 20.74 -9.26 18.39
N LEU A 66 19.53 -8.68 18.48
CA LEU A 66 18.57 -8.92 19.57
C LEU A 66 17.76 -10.22 19.43
N ASP A 67 17.58 -10.74 18.22
CA ASP A 67 16.91 -12.04 17.93
C ASP A 67 17.87 -13.25 18.07
N LYS A 68 19.12 -13.06 18.53
CA LYS A 68 20.10 -14.12 18.83
C LYS A 68 20.15 -14.46 20.31
#